data_AF-A0A529WMU4-F1
#
_entry.id   AF-A0A529WMU4-F1
#
_cell.length_a   1.000
_cell.length_b   1.000
_cell.length_c   1.000
_cell.angle_alpha   90.00
_cell.angle_beta   90.00
_cell.angle_gamma   90.00
#
_symmetry.space_group_name_H-M   'P 1'
#
loop_
_entity.id
_entity.type
_entity.pdbx_description
1 polymer ?
#
loop_
_entity_poly.entity_id
_entity_poly.type
_entity_poly.pdbx_seq_one_letter_code
_entity_poly.pdbx_strand_id
1 'polypeptide(L)'
;AIAGHAKEDLLVFCDSDVAFLKPFDANAFWRDGKVRLFRRDGVLANEGHGEHRIWSRNAGTALGIDPVVASCHDYISTLIAWRRETVNAMCERIEKVHGRDWVGVVGSARKYSECMIYGRYVDDVLDGAGHFHGSEEFCRVHWNGAPLSDDQFRRFVDTMAPEQVAIGMQSFIGTDIGRIRRLIGLAA
;
A
#
# COMPACT_ATOMS: atom_id res chain seq x y z
N ALA A 1 -12.24 6.07 -9.86
CA ALA A 1 -11.47 4.94 -9.27
C ALA A 1 -12.38 3.72 -9.07
N ILE A 2 -11.85 2.53 -8.80
CA ILE A 2 -12.67 1.32 -8.49
C ILE A 2 -13.69 1.55 -7.36
N ALA A 3 -13.36 2.47 -6.42
CA ALA A 3 -14.23 2.93 -5.35
C ALA A 3 -15.59 3.52 -5.80
N GLY A 4 -15.69 4.02 -7.04
CA GLY A 4 -16.94 4.49 -7.62
C GLY A 4 -17.83 3.37 -8.17
N HIS A 5 -17.32 2.14 -8.25
CA HIS A 5 -18.00 0.97 -8.81
C HIS A 5 -18.24 -0.15 -7.78
N ALA A 6 -17.49 -0.16 -6.68
CA ALA A 6 -17.66 -1.09 -5.57
C ALA A 6 -18.83 -0.69 -4.65
N LYS A 7 -19.48 -1.67 -4.03
CA LYS A 7 -20.55 -1.46 -3.03
C LYS A 7 -20.03 -1.56 -1.60
N GLU A 8 -18.87 -2.18 -1.43
CA GLU A 8 -18.22 -2.49 -0.17
C GLU A 8 -17.60 -1.22 0.44
N ASP A 9 -17.72 -1.06 1.74
CA ASP A 9 -17.16 0.12 2.44
C ASP A 9 -15.63 0.09 2.53
N LEU A 10 -15.04 -1.09 2.44
CA LEU A 10 -13.61 -1.34 2.49
C LEU A 10 -13.13 -1.95 1.18
N LEU A 11 -12.03 -1.40 0.65
CA LEU A 11 -11.33 -1.91 -0.52
C LEU A 11 -9.98 -2.47 -0.07
N VAL A 12 -9.73 -3.75 -0.33
CA VAL A 12 -8.45 -4.39 -0.01
C VAL A 12 -7.60 -4.45 -1.28
N PHE A 13 -6.39 -3.91 -1.20
CA PHE A 13 -5.42 -3.88 -2.28
C PHE A 13 -4.32 -4.91 -2.01
N CYS A 14 -4.17 -5.84 -2.96
CA CYS A 14 -3.14 -6.86 -2.99
C CYS A 14 -2.48 -6.87 -4.37
N ASP A 15 -1.16 -7.01 -4.37
CA ASP A 15 -0.38 -7.15 -5.58
C ASP A 15 -0.63 -8.55 -6.17
N SER A 16 -0.47 -8.69 -7.49
CA SER A 16 -0.72 -9.96 -8.17
C SER A 16 0.30 -11.06 -7.84
N ASP A 17 1.41 -10.69 -7.20
CA ASP A 17 2.48 -11.56 -6.73
C ASP A 17 2.36 -11.92 -5.23
N VAL A 18 1.20 -11.67 -4.63
CA VAL A 18 0.85 -12.07 -3.26
C VAL A 18 0.22 -13.45 -3.21
N ALA A 19 0.66 -14.28 -2.26
CA ALA A 19 0.09 -15.58 -1.94
C ALA A 19 -0.23 -15.69 -0.43
N PHE A 20 -1.48 -16.03 -0.11
CA PHE A 20 -1.91 -16.28 1.28
C PHE A 20 -1.48 -17.68 1.73
N LEU A 21 -0.87 -17.77 2.90
CA LEU A 21 -0.39 -19.01 3.52
C LEU A 21 -1.14 -19.36 4.81
N LYS A 22 -1.91 -18.41 5.36
CA LYS A 22 -2.73 -18.57 6.56
C LYS A 22 -4.14 -18.00 6.31
N PRO A 23 -5.17 -18.48 7.01
CA PRO A 23 -6.47 -17.81 7.04
C PRO A 23 -6.31 -16.34 7.47
N PHE A 24 -7.11 -15.45 6.90
CA PHE A 24 -7.06 -14.02 7.20
C PHE A 24 -8.47 -13.48 7.45
N ASP A 25 -8.66 -12.88 8.62
CA ASP A 25 -9.91 -12.18 8.95
C ASP A 25 -9.81 -10.72 8.50
N ALA A 26 -10.65 -10.32 7.54
CA ALA A 26 -10.71 -8.95 7.04
C ALA A 26 -11.10 -7.92 8.11
N ASN A 27 -11.68 -8.35 9.24
CA ASN A 27 -11.91 -7.48 10.40
C ASN A 27 -10.60 -6.92 10.97
N ALA A 28 -9.44 -7.49 10.66
CA ALA A 28 -8.13 -6.94 11.04
C ALA A 28 -7.89 -5.52 10.50
N PHE A 29 -8.62 -5.09 9.46
CA PHE A 29 -8.58 -3.73 8.94
C PHE A 29 -9.49 -2.74 9.69
N TRP A 30 -10.29 -3.20 10.65
CA TRP A 30 -11.24 -2.39 11.39
C TRP A 30 -10.87 -2.32 12.87
N ARG A 31 -11.05 -1.14 13.46
CA ARG A 31 -10.98 -0.91 14.91
C ARG A 31 -11.90 0.23 15.28
N ASP A 32 -12.88 -0.02 16.14
CA ASP A 32 -13.81 0.99 16.65
C ASP A 32 -14.47 1.85 15.54
N GLY A 33 -14.89 1.19 14.46
CA GLY A 33 -15.51 1.84 13.29
C GLY A 33 -14.54 2.61 12.38
N LYS A 34 -13.23 2.55 12.64
CA LYS A 34 -12.17 3.17 11.84
C LYS A 34 -11.46 2.14 10.98
N VAL A 35 -11.04 2.56 9.79
CA VAL A 35 -10.25 1.73 8.86
C VAL A 35 -8.76 1.88 9.16
N ARG A 36 -8.01 0.80 9.06
CA ARG A 36 -6.56 0.80 9.22
C ARG A 36 -5.90 1.56 8.08
N LEU A 37 -5.13 2.59 8.41
CA LEU A 37 -4.13 3.17 7.52
C LEU A 37 -2.77 2.52 7.82
N PHE A 38 -2.22 1.81 6.84
CA PHE A 38 -0.85 1.34 6.94
C PHE A 38 0.10 2.54 6.92
N ARG A 39 0.96 2.66 7.95
CA ARG A 39 1.92 3.76 8.05
C ARG A 39 3.16 3.33 8.83
N ARG A 40 4.33 3.64 8.29
CA ARG A 40 5.60 3.62 9.02
C ARG A 40 6.05 5.05 9.31
N ASP A 41 6.31 5.32 10.58
CA ASP A 41 6.61 6.68 11.03
C ASP A 41 8.06 7.07 10.75
N GLY A 42 8.23 8.24 10.12
CA GLY A 42 9.55 8.88 9.94
C GLY A 42 10.52 8.15 8.99
N VAL A 43 10.13 7.05 8.36
CA VAL A 43 11.03 6.23 7.52
C VAL A 43 11.67 7.04 6.40
N LEU A 44 10.94 7.98 5.80
CA LEU A 44 11.46 8.79 4.70
C LEU A 44 12.47 9.87 5.16
N ALA A 45 12.67 10.06 6.47
CA ALA A 45 13.75 10.90 6.98
C ALA A 45 15.13 10.24 6.84
N ASN A 46 15.17 8.91 6.73
CA ASN A 46 16.41 8.14 6.59
C ASN A 46 16.93 8.15 5.14
N GLU A 47 18.20 7.78 4.96
CA GLU A 47 18.79 7.62 3.63
C GLU A 47 18.13 6.46 2.83
N GLY A 48 18.36 6.40 1.52
CA GLY A 48 17.85 5.32 0.66
C GLY A 48 16.41 5.49 0.14
N HIS A 49 15.61 6.40 0.69
CA HIS A 49 14.20 6.60 0.29
C HIS A 49 13.97 7.71 -0.76
N GLY A 50 14.91 7.89 -1.70
CA GLY A 50 14.87 8.98 -2.68
C GLY A 50 13.61 9.01 -3.55
N GLU A 51 13.20 7.85 -4.07
CA GLU A 51 12.00 7.70 -4.91
C GLU A 51 10.72 7.94 -4.10
N HIS A 52 10.60 7.36 -2.90
CA HIS A 52 9.44 7.54 -2.03
C HIS A 52 9.24 9.00 -1.64
N ARG A 53 10.33 9.76 -1.42
CA ARG A 53 10.26 11.21 -1.20
C ARG A 53 9.75 11.98 -2.41
N ILE A 54 10.07 11.55 -3.63
CA ILE A 54 9.49 12.13 -4.86
C ILE A 54 8.00 11.83 -4.91
N TRP A 55 7.59 10.58 -4.66
CA TRP A 55 6.19 10.16 -4.67
C TRP A 55 5.36 10.91 -3.62
N SER A 56 5.88 11.05 -2.40
CA SER A 56 5.26 11.82 -1.32
C SER A 56 5.08 13.30 -1.71
N ARG A 57 6.09 13.94 -2.31
CA ARG A 57 5.95 15.33 -2.80
C ARG A 57 4.89 15.45 -3.89
N ASN A 58 4.90 14.55 -4.87
CA ASN A 58 3.93 14.55 -5.96
C ASN A 58 2.51 14.29 -5.48
N ALA A 59 2.33 13.44 -4.46
CA ALA A 59 1.06 13.27 -3.76
C ALA A 59 0.60 14.59 -3.12
N GLY A 60 1.50 15.31 -2.43
CA GLY A 60 1.23 16.64 -1.88
C GLY A 60 0.72 17.62 -2.93
N THR A 61 1.40 17.70 -4.07
CA THR A 61 0.99 18.54 -5.21
C THR A 61 -0.37 18.14 -5.78
N ALA A 62 -0.62 16.83 -5.98
CA ALA A 62 -1.91 16.36 -6.48
C ALA A 62 -3.06 16.73 -5.54
N LEU A 63 -2.82 16.66 -4.22
CA LEU A 63 -3.79 16.96 -3.17
C LEU A 63 -3.90 18.46 -2.85
N GLY A 64 -3.09 19.33 -3.46
CA GLY A 64 -3.06 20.77 -3.14
C GLY A 64 -2.62 21.04 -1.70
N ILE A 65 -1.73 20.23 -1.16
CA ILE A 65 -1.09 20.44 0.15
C ILE A 65 0.04 21.45 -0.02
N ASP A 66 0.18 22.36 0.94
CA ASP A 66 1.27 23.34 0.95
C ASP A 66 2.64 22.59 0.91
N PRO A 67 3.55 22.94 -0.01
CA PRO A 67 4.88 22.32 -0.09
C PRO A 67 5.71 22.40 1.21
N VAL A 68 5.41 23.35 2.11
CA VAL A 68 6.03 23.45 3.44
C VAL A 68 5.62 22.28 4.34
N VAL A 69 4.43 21.70 4.12
CA VAL A 69 3.97 20.50 4.81
C VAL A 69 4.62 19.27 4.16
N ALA A 70 5.82 18.97 4.61
CA ALA A 70 6.53 17.75 4.27
C ALA A 70 6.06 16.59 5.15
N SER A 71 5.84 15.43 4.52
CA SER A 71 5.56 14.18 5.23
C SER A 71 6.77 13.26 5.14
N CYS A 72 7.24 12.76 6.29
CA CYS A 72 8.32 11.78 6.38
C CYS A 72 7.82 10.34 6.62
N HIS A 73 6.50 10.12 6.59
CA HIS A 73 5.90 8.81 6.76
C HIS A 73 5.92 8.01 5.45
N ASP A 74 6.00 6.69 5.56
CA ASP A 74 5.91 5.75 4.44
C ASP A 74 4.62 4.95 4.54
N TYR A 75 3.86 4.90 3.45
CA TYR A 75 2.55 4.23 3.39
C TYR A 75 2.57 3.00 2.49
N ILE A 76 3.74 2.62 1.96
CA ILE A 76 3.87 1.59 0.94
C ILE A 76 3.95 0.21 1.57
N SER A 77 2.96 -0.61 1.22
CA SER A 77 2.93 -2.05 1.47
C SER A 77 1.90 -2.69 0.52
N THR A 78 1.69 -3.98 0.66
CA THR A 78 0.62 -4.73 -0.02
C THR A 78 -0.21 -5.46 1.04
N LEU A 79 -1.39 -5.97 0.67
CA LEU A 79 -2.40 -6.43 1.62
C LEU A 79 -2.78 -5.32 2.62
N ILE A 80 -3.13 -4.16 2.04
CA ILE A 80 -3.57 -2.96 2.75
C ILE A 80 -5.01 -2.65 2.38
N ALA A 81 -5.69 -1.84 3.18
CA ALA A 81 -7.09 -1.52 2.94
C ALA A 81 -7.36 -0.02 2.99
N TRP A 82 -8.28 0.43 2.14
CA TRP A 82 -8.74 1.81 2.06
C TRP A 82 -10.24 1.89 2.19
N ARG A 83 -10.73 2.96 2.82
CA ARG A 83 -12.15 3.25 2.94
C ARG A 83 -12.68 3.78 1.61
N ARG A 84 -13.72 3.16 1.07
CA ARG A 84 -14.29 3.49 -0.25
C ARG A 84 -14.65 4.98 -0.37
N GLU A 85 -15.34 5.51 0.64
CA GLU A 85 -15.74 6.92 0.68
C GLU A 85 -14.54 7.87 0.67
N THR A 86 -13.48 7.53 1.41
CA THR A 86 -12.24 8.31 1.45
C THR A 86 -11.53 8.32 0.10
N VAL A 87 -11.51 7.18 -0.63
CA VAL A 87 -10.95 7.14 -1.99
C VAL A 87 -11.74 8.04 -2.94
N ASN A 88 -13.08 8.01 -2.87
CA ASN A 88 -13.91 8.87 -3.72
C ASN A 88 -13.68 10.36 -3.41
N ALA A 89 -13.71 10.74 -2.13
CA ALA A 89 -13.46 12.11 -1.70
C ALA A 89 -12.04 12.60 -2.04
N MET A 90 -11.05 11.69 -2.04
CA MET A 90 -9.68 11.97 -2.48
C MET A 90 -9.64 12.32 -3.97
N CYS A 91 -10.29 11.51 -4.83
CA CYS A 91 -10.38 11.78 -6.26
C CYS A 91 -11.07 13.13 -6.53
N GLU A 92 -12.22 13.38 -5.88
CA GLU A 92 -12.97 14.63 -6.00
C GLU A 92 -12.14 15.84 -5.57
N ARG A 93 -11.33 15.72 -4.51
CA ARG A 93 -10.41 16.77 -4.09
C ARG A 93 -9.38 17.08 -5.17
N ILE A 94 -8.74 16.05 -5.73
CA ILE A 94 -7.74 16.24 -6.79
C ILE A 94 -8.36 16.99 -7.97
N GLU A 95 -9.58 16.62 -8.38
CA GLU A 95 -10.30 17.31 -9.46
C GLU A 95 -10.60 18.76 -9.10
N LYS A 96 -11.07 19.02 -7.88
CA LYS A 96 -11.38 20.37 -7.40
C LYS A 96 -10.15 21.27 -7.36
N VAL A 97 -8.99 20.74 -6.94
CA VAL A 97 -7.74 21.51 -6.86
C VAL A 97 -7.23 21.88 -8.25
N HIS A 98 -7.38 21.01 -9.23
CA HIS A 98 -6.75 21.16 -10.55
C HIS A 98 -7.71 21.55 -11.69
N GLY A 99 -9.02 21.52 -11.46
CA GLY A 99 -10.04 21.82 -12.47
C GLY A 99 -10.08 20.83 -13.64
N ARG A 100 -9.58 19.61 -13.45
CA ARG A 100 -9.50 18.54 -14.48
C ARG A 100 -9.52 17.17 -13.83
N ASP A 101 -9.83 16.13 -14.61
CA ASP A 101 -9.92 14.74 -14.17
C ASP A 101 -8.69 14.26 -13.37
N TRP A 102 -8.94 13.54 -12.28
CA TRP A 102 -7.90 13.11 -11.34
C TRP A 102 -6.86 12.17 -11.98
N VAL A 103 -7.25 11.34 -12.94
CA VAL A 103 -6.33 10.43 -13.66
C VAL A 103 -5.31 11.26 -14.43
N GLY A 104 -5.78 12.30 -15.11
CA GLY A 104 -4.92 13.24 -15.84
C GLY A 104 -3.93 13.96 -14.93
N VAL A 105 -4.36 14.37 -13.72
CA VAL A 105 -3.49 15.01 -12.73
C VAL A 105 -2.38 14.05 -12.28
N VAL A 106 -2.76 12.89 -11.75
CA VAL A 106 -1.82 11.91 -11.19
C VAL A 106 -0.88 11.36 -12.27
N GLY A 107 -1.42 11.01 -13.44
CA GLY A 107 -0.65 10.47 -14.56
C GLY A 107 0.38 11.44 -15.13
N SER A 108 0.14 12.75 -15.05
CA SER A 108 1.06 13.76 -15.60
C SER A 108 2.41 13.87 -14.86
N ALA A 109 2.47 13.46 -13.58
CA ALA A 109 3.70 13.49 -12.79
C ALA A 109 4.60 12.25 -13.01
N ARG A 110 4.04 11.12 -13.49
CA ARG A 110 4.65 9.79 -13.73
C ARG A 110 5.29 9.08 -12.52
N LYS A 111 5.86 9.81 -11.56
CA LYS A 111 6.48 9.30 -10.33
C LYS A 111 5.51 9.45 -9.17
N TYR A 112 4.53 8.56 -9.07
CA TYR A 112 3.54 8.57 -8.00
C TYR A 112 3.40 7.17 -7.39
N SER A 113 2.86 7.14 -6.18
CA SER A 113 2.38 5.92 -5.54
C SER A 113 0.97 6.20 -5.02
N GLU A 114 0.04 5.35 -5.37
CA GLU A 114 -1.32 5.35 -4.87
C GLU A 114 -1.38 5.26 -3.34
N CYS A 115 -0.51 4.44 -2.73
CA CYS A 115 -0.35 4.36 -1.28
C CYS A 115 0.07 5.71 -0.67
N MET A 116 1.02 6.41 -1.30
CA MET A 116 1.46 7.74 -0.86
C MET A 116 0.35 8.79 -0.99
N ILE A 117 -0.42 8.77 -2.08
CA ILE A 117 -1.53 9.72 -2.28
C ILE A 117 -2.62 9.46 -1.23
N TYR A 118 -3.02 8.21 -1.01
CA TYR A 118 -4.03 7.87 -0.02
C TYR A 118 -3.58 8.22 1.40
N GLY A 119 -2.37 7.80 1.78
CA GLY A 119 -1.84 8.06 3.13
C GLY A 119 -1.73 9.54 3.44
N ARG A 120 -1.17 10.34 2.51
CA ARG A 120 -1.10 11.80 2.68
C ARG A 120 -2.48 12.47 2.69
N TYR A 121 -3.44 11.96 1.92
CA TYR A 121 -4.80 12.50 1.99
C TYR A 121 -5.43 12.27 3.38
N VAL A 122 -5.26 11.07 3.94
CA VAL A 122 -5.77 10.78 5.29
C VAL A 122 -5.06 11.60 6.36
N ASP A 123 -3.73 11.62 6.37
CA ASP A 123 -2.98 12.26 7.45
C ASP A 123 -2.92 13.79 7.32
N ASP A 124 -2.68 14.33 6.12
CA ASP A 124 -2.43 15.78 5.93
C ASP A 124 -3.69 16.59 5.60
N VAL A 125 -4.77 15.95 5.13
CA VAL A 125 -6.02 16.64 4.72
C VAL A 125 -7.20 16.31 5.63
N LEU A 126 -7.26 15.07 6.13
CA LEU A 126 -8.36 14.62 6.99
C LEU A 126 -7.97 14.56 8.47
N ASP A 127 -6.73 14.85 8.83
CA ASP A 127 -6.20 14.72 10.20
C ASP A 127 -6.49 13.32 10.82
N GLY A 128 -6.39 12.27 9.99
CA GLY A 128 -6.66 10.89 10.39
C GLY A 128 -8.14 10.53 10.56
N ALA A 129 -9.08 11.39 10.16
CA ALA A 129 -10.51 11.12 10.33
C ALA A 129 -10.93 9.79 9.68
N GLY A 130 -11.70 8.99 10.43
CA GLY A 130 -12.15 7.67 10.00
C GLY A 130 -11.08 6.58 10.00
N HIS A 131 -9.85 6.88 10.44
CA HIS A 131 -8.72 5.95 10.37
C HIS A 131 -8.00 5.75 11.71
N PHE A 132 -7.38 4.59 11.85
CA PHE A 132 -6.36 4.34 12.87
C PHE A 132 -5.07 3.89 12.19
N HIS A 133 -3.92 4.22 12.77
CA HIS A 133 -2.63 3.82 12.21
C HIS A 133 -2.25 2.40 12.64
N GLY A 134 -1.63 1.66 11.73
CA GLY A 134 -0.92 0.41 12.03
C GLY A 134 0.31 0.28 11.14
N SER A 135 1.41 -0.22 11.71
CA SER A 135 2.68 -0.40 11.01
C SER A 135 3.00 -1.86 10.70
N GLU A 136 2.20 -2.78 11.24
CA GLU A 136 2.32 -4.21 11.04
C GLU A 136 2.13 -4.58 9.57
N GLU A 137 2.94 -5.49 9.05
CA GLU A 137 2.78 -5.98 7.69
C GLU A 137 2.00 -7.29 7.71
N PHE A 138 0.82 -7.32 7.09
CA PHE A 138 0.08 -8.58 6.93
C PHE A 138 0.66 -9.46 5.81
N CYS A 139 1.47 -8.88 4.93
CA CYS A 139 2.19 -9.57 3.87
C CYS A 139 3.70 -9.40 4.07
N ARG A 140 4.44 -10.52 4.14
CA ARG A 140 5.92 -10.47 4.13
C ARG A 140 6.41 -10.38 2.69
N VAL A 141 7.08 -9.31 2.32
CA VAL A 141 7.49 -9.09 0.93
C VAL A 141 9.00 -9.20 0.76
N HIS A 142 9.42 -9.96 -0.25
CA HIS A 142 10.81 -9.94 -0.74
C HIS A 142 10.90 -8.90 -1.86
N TRP A 143 11.23 -7.66 -1.49
CA TRP A 143 11.13 -6.49 -2.36
C TRP A 143 12.21 -6.40 -3.44
N ASN A 144 13.45 -6.78 -3.13
CA ASN A 144 14.61 -6.47 -3.94
C ASN A 144 15.59 -7.63 -4.01
N GLY A 145 16.46 -7.62 -5.02
CA GLY A 145 17.54 -8.59 -5.19
C GLY A 145 17.17 -9.74 -6.13
N ALA A 146 17.89 -10.85 -6.00
CA ALA A 146 17.69 -12.03 -6.84
C ALA A 146 16.53 -12.90 -6.31
N PRO A 147 15.97 -13.80 -7.16
CA PRO A 147 15.06 -14.84 -6.70
C PRO A 147 15.71 -15.66 -5.58
N LEU A 148 14.95 -15.96 -4.53
CA LEU A 148 15.41 -16.83 -3.46
C LEU A 148 15.64 -18.25 -3.99
N SER A 149 16.64 -18.96 -3.45
CA SER A 149 16.75 -20.42 -3.57
C SER A 149 15.62 -21.12 -2.80
N ASP A 150 15.42 -22.44 -2.99
CA ASP A 150 14.32 -23.16 -2.32
C ASP A 150 14.48 -23.12 -0.80
N ASP A 151 15.70 -23.27 -0.30
CA ASP A 151 15.97 -23.20 1.14
C ASP A 151 15.82 -21.79 1.70
N GLN A 152 16.20 -20.76 0.92
CA GLN A 152 15.95 -19.37 1.28
C GLN A 152 14.45 -19.08 1.31
N PHE A 153 13.68 -19.62 0.36
CA PHE A 153 12.23 -19.50 0.32
C PHE A 153 11.57 -20.15 1.55
N ARG A 154 11.96 -21.38 1.89
CA ARG A 154 11.43 -22.06 3.08
C ARG A 154 11.71 -21.25 4.34
N ARG A 155 12.95 -20.79 4.54
CA ARG A 155 13.29 -19.91 5.67
C ARG A 155 12.52 -18.59 5.66
N PHE A 156 12.29 -18.01 4.48
CA PHE A 156 11.50 -16.78 4.35
C PHE A 156 10.05 -16.98 4.85
N VAL A 157 9.45 -18.14 4.56
CA VAL A 157 8.12 -18.54 5.04
C VAL A 157 8.16 -18.89 6.54
N ASP A 158 9.12 -19.70 6.97
CA ASP A 158 9.24 -20.18 8.36
C ASP A 158 9.48 -19.04 9.37
N THR A 159 9.99 -17.90 8.91
CA THR A 159 10.27 -16.71 9.73
C THR A 159 9.23 -15.61 9.61
N MET A 160 8.06 -15.90 9.03
CA MET A 160 6.93 -14.97 9.01
C MET A 160 6.48 -14.60 10.43
N ALA A 161 6.23 -13.31 10.65
CA ALA A 161 5.66 -12.82 11.90
C ALA A 161 4.24 -13.39 12.13
N PRO A 162 3.73 -13.40 13.39
CA PRO A 162 2.40 -13.92 13.69
C PRO A 162 1.28 -13.30 12.85
N GLU A 163 1.32 -11.98 12.67
CA GLU A 163 0.39 -11.17 11.88
C GLU A 163 0.53 -11.34 10.36
N GLN A 164 1.67 -11.85 9.90
CA GLN A 164 1.91 -12.10 8.48
C GLN A 164 1.15 -13.34 8.06
N VAL A 165 0.18 -13.17 7.17
CA VAL A 165 -0.68 -14.23 6.63
C VAL A 165 -0.37 -14.54 5.17
N ALA A 166 0.35 -13.64 4.50
CA ALA A 166 0.70 -13.77 3.10
C ALA A 166 2.18 -13.47 2.85
N ILE A 167 2.67 -13.91 1.71
CA ILE A 167 3.98 -13.54 1.17
C ILE A 167 3.82 -12.83 -0.17
N GLY A 168 4.71 -11.89 -0.47
CA GLY A 168 4.83 -11.24 -1.77
C GLY A 168 6.23 -11.46 -2.35
N MET A 169 6.29 -11.93 -3.59
CA MET A 169 7.56 -12.17 -4.29
C MET A 169 7.63 -11.28 -5.51
N GLN A 170 8.29 -10.11 -5.39
CA GLN A 170 8.20 -9.03 -6.37
C GLN A 170 8.34 -9.51 -7.82
N SER A 171 7.37 -9.15 -8.66
CA SER A 171 7.32 -9.64 -10.05
C SER A 171 8.59 -9.34 -10.86
N PHE A 172 9.27 -8.22 -10.59
CA PHE A 172 10.48 -7.83 -11.32
C PHE A 172 11.77 -8.49 -10.83
N ILE A 173 11.76 -9.23 -9.71
CA ILE A 173 12.96 -9.97 -9.27
C ILE A 173 13.12 -11.32 -9.98
N GLY A 174 12.19 -11.71 -10.86
CA GLY A 174 12.32 -12.89 -11.73
C GLY A 174 11.97 -14.22 -11.06
N THR A 175 11.16 -14.20 -10.00
CA THR A 175 10.71 -15.44 -9.34
C THR A 175 9.66 -16.15 -10.19
N ASP A 176 9.90 -17.43 -10.50
CA ASP A 176 8.93 -18.27 -11.22
C ASP A 176 7.66 -18.54 -10.38
N ILE A 177 6.49 -18.13 -10.88
CA ILE A 177 5.19 -18.34 -10.20
C ILE A 177 4.88 -19.83 -10.05
N GLY A 178 5.25 -20.66 -11.04
CA GLY A 178 5.07 -22.10 -10.96
C GLY A 178 5.82 -22.70 -9.76
N ARG A 179 7.04 -22.22 -9.52
CA ARG A 179 7.87 -22.58 -8.37
C ARG A 179 7.27 -22.12 -7.05
N ILE A 180 6.76 -20.89 -6.96
CA ILE A 180 6.06 -20.42 -5.75
C ILE A 180 4.91 -21.37 -5.42
N ARG A 181 4.02 -21.65 -6.38
CA ARG A 181 2.87 -22.55 -6.20
C ARG A 181 3.28 -23.92 -5.68
N ARG A 182 4.35 -24.52 -6.22
CA ARG A 182 4.89 -25.79 -5.72
C ARG A 182 5.36 -25.70 -4.28
N LEU A 183 6.12 -24.67 -3.95
CA LEU A 183 6.73 -24.53 -2.62
C LEU A 183 5.72 -24.23 -1.51
N ILE A 184 4.60 -23.59 -1.84
CA ILE A 184 3.52 -23.31 -0.88
C ILE A 184 2.44 -24.41 -0.83
N GLY A 185 2.69 -25.56 -1.46
CA GLY A 185 1.77 -26.70 -1.44
C GLY A 185 0.50 -26.51 -2.27
N LEU A 186 0.49 -25.54 -3.20
CA LEU A 186 -0.61 -25.28 -4.14
C LEU A 186 -0.34 -25.86 -5.54
N ALA A 187 0.56 -26.83 -5.66
CA ALA A 187 0.71 -27.59 -6.90
C ALA A 187 -0.49 -28.51 -7.08
N ALA A 188 -1.20 -28.34 -8.19
CA ALA A 188 -2.11 -29.34 -8.74
C ALA A 188 -1.33 -30.58 -9.19
#